data_AF-A0A9E5EFE4-F1
#
_entry.id   AF-A0A9E5EFE4-F1
#
_cell.length_a   1.000
_cell.length_b   1.000
_cell.length_c   1.000
_cell.angle_alpha   90.00
_cell.angle_beta   90.00
_cell.angle_gamma   90.00
#
_symmetry.space_group_name_H-M   'P 1'
#
loop_
_entity.id
_entity.type
_entity.pdbx_description
1 polymer ?
#
loop_
_entity_poly.entity_id
_entity_poly.type
_entity_poly.pdbx_seq_one_letter_code
_entity_poly.pdbx_strand_id
1 'polypeptide(L)'
;MNESELQTILKSLDATHAQAVKRFFGESGSPHTSIASIDQGDCEWTDWFKAMATLQLWLESQKRDYPLERKLGYLSCTVEAFKNTPSLMRPKLSEATERMLAQHGFSD
;
A
#
# COMPACT_ATOMS: atom_id res chain seq x y z
N MET A 1 13.55 5.57 3.44
CA MET A 1 12.68 6.30 4.38
C MET A 1 13.15 6.07 5.80
N ASN A 2 13.29 7.10 6.63
CA ASN A 2 13.68 6.95 8.05
C ASN A 2 12.45 6.87 8.97
N GLU A 3 12.65 6.57 10.27
CA GLU A 3 11.55 6.44 11.24
C GLU A 3 10.74 7.74 11.45
N SER A 4 11.41 8.90 11.45
CA SER A 4 10.75 10.20 11.60
C SER A 4 9.83 10.54 10.42
N GLU A 5 10.28 10.22 9.22
CA GLU A 5 9.52 10.37 7.97
C GLU A 5 8.29 9.43 7.97
N LEU A 6 8.48 8.17 8.36
CA LEU A 6 7.41 7.20 8.58
C LEU A 6 6.34 7.72 9.55
N GLN A 7 6.75 8.23 10.70
CA GLN A 7 5.82 8.78 11.70
C GLN A 7 5.09 10.02 11.18
N THR A 8 5.75 10.84 10.38
CA THR A 8 5.14 12.03 9.76
C THR A 8 4.06 11.63 8.77
N ILE A 9 4.33 10.64 7.92
CA ILE A 9 3.35 10.10 6.96
C ILE A 9 2.19 9.45 7.71
N LEU A 10 2.44 8.60 8.71
CA LEU A 10 1.37 7.97 9.48
C LEU A 10 0.46 8.98 10.20
N LYS A 11 1.01 10.11 10.65
CA LYS A 11 0.24 11.21 11.25
C LYS A 11 -0.55 12.04 10.24
N SER A 12 -0.18 12.01 8.96
CA SER A 12 -0.91 12.71 7.89
C SER A 12 -2.11 11.92 7.36
N LEU A 13 -2.17 10.62 7.66
CA LEU A 13 -3.34 9.77 7.41
C LEU A 13 -4.41 9.98 8.47
N ASP A 14 -5.67 9.75 8.13
CA ASP A 14 -6.72 9.61 9.14
C ASP A 14 -6.49 8.37 10.03
N ALA A 15 -7.19 8.34 11.16
CA ALA A 15 -7.01 7.29 12.17
C ALA A 15 -7.29 5.88 11.63
N THR A 16 -8.26 5.72 10.73
CA THR A 16 -8.62 4.41 10.16
C THR A 16 -7.50 3.90 9.27
N HIS A 17 -7.02 4.72 8.32
CA HIS A 17 -5.92 4.33 7.46
C HIS A 17 -4.63 4.11 8.25
N ALA A 18 -4.30 4.98 9.22
CA ALA A 18 -3.12 4.81 10.04
C ALA A 18 -3.11 3.48 10.82
N GLN A 19 -4.26 3.07 11.37
CA GLN A 19 -4.39 1.77 12.04
C GLN A 19 -4.33 0.60 11.06
N ALA A 20 -4.94 0.73 9.88
CA ALA A 20 -4.85 -0.28 8.83
C ALA A 20 -3.40 -0.48 8.38
N VAL A 21 -2.61 0.58 8.19
CA VAL A 21 -1.17 0.45 7.88
C VAL A 21 -0.42 -0.30 9.00
N LYS A 22 -0.73 -0.04 10.27
CA LYS A 22 -0.10 -0.80 11.37
C LYS A 22 -0.41 -2.29 11.28
N ARG A 23 -1.67 -2.66 11.01
CA ARG A 23 -2.07 -4.07 10.81
C ARG A 23 -1.48 -4.67 9.53
N PHE A 24 -1.28 -3.86 8.50
CA PHE A 24 -0.64 -4.28 7.27
C PHE A 24 0.77 -4.85 7.53
N PHE A 25 1.57 -4.17 8.34
CA PHE A 25 2.91 -4.62 8.73
C PHE A 25 2.91 -5.71 9.82
N GLY A 26 1.82 -5.87 10.57
CA GLY A 26 1.69 -6.86 11.64
C GLY A 26 2.57 -6.57 12.86
N GLU A 27 2.64 -7.53 13.79
CA GLU A 27 3.44 -7.40 15.03
C GLU A 27 4.95 -7.54 14.80
N SER A 28 5.37 -8.09 13.66
CA SER A 28 6.76 -8.51 13.38
C SER A 28 7.45 -7.74 12.25
N GLY A 29 6.72 -6.94 11.45
CA GLY A 29 7.29 -6.15 10.37
C GLY A 29 7.67 -4.75 10.84
N SER A 30 8.96 -4.45 10.97
CA SER A 30 9.39 -3.04 10.99
C SER A 30 9.02 -2.42 9.64
N PRO A 31 8.15 -1.40 9.59
CA PRO A 31 7.78 -0.76 8.33
C PRO A 31 9.02 -0.25 7.59
N HIS A 32 9.99 0.27 8.34
CA HIS A 32 11.26 0.75 7.80
C HIS A 32 12.03 -0.32 7.03
N THR A 33 12.17 -1.53 7.58
CA THR A 33 12.91 -2.61 6.92
C THR A 33 12.14 -3.16 5.72
N SER A 34 10.82 -3.27 5.85
CA SER A 34 9.96 -3.89 4.85
C SER A 34 9.79 -3.05 3.60
N ILE A 35 9.81 -1.72 3.74
CA ILE A 35 9.71 -0.80 2.60
C ILE A 35 11.06 -0.46 1.96
N ALA A 36 12.18 -0.78 2.62
CA ALA A 36 13.50 -0.43 2.11
C ALA A 36 13.85 -1.13 0.78
N SER A 37 13.20 -2.27 0.51
CA SER A 37 13.33 -3.02 -0.74
C SER A 37 12.29 -2.65 -1.81
N ILE A 38 11.33 -1.78 -1.49
CA ILE A 38 10.30 -1.36 -2.45
C ILE A 38 10.91 -0.32 -3.39
N ASP A 39 10.83 -0.59 -4.69
CA ASP A 39 10.95 0.47 -5.69
C ASP A 39 9.68 1.33 -5.64
N GLN A 40 9.84 2.52 -5.09
CA GLN A 40 8.76 3.49 -4.93
C GLN A 40 8.21 3.96 -6.30
N GLY A 41 9.01 3.87 -7.36
CA GLY A 41 8.71 4.47 -8.66
C GLY A 41 8.47 5.98 -8.55
N ASP A 42 7.56 6.51 -9.38
CA ASP A 42 7.14 7.92 -9.31
C ASP A 42 6.02 8.17 -8.27
N CYS A 43 5.68 7.19 -7.43
CA CYS A 43 4.56 7.29 -6.49
C CYS A 43 5.04 7.85 -5.14
N GLU A 44 4.38 8.88 -4.61
CA GLU A 44 4.70 9.40 -3.28
C GLU A 44 4.49 8.36 -2.17
N TRP A 45 5.35 8.32 -1.14
CA TRP A 45 5.18 7.41 0.00
C TRP A 45 3.83 7.56 0.70
N THR A 46 3.30 8.78 0.77
CA THR A 46 1.96 9.00 1.34
C THR A 46 0.88 8.21 0.58
N ASP A 47 1.04 8.05 -0.73
CA ASP A 47 0.10 7.31 -1.56
C ASP A 47 0.30 5.79 -1.44
N TRP A 48 1.55 5.34 -1.32
CA TRP A 48 1.87 3.96 -0.93
C TRP A 48 1.21 3.56 0.38
N PHE A 49 1.28 4.42 1.40
CA PHE A 49 0.68 4.15 2.70
C PHE A 49 -0.85 4.11 2.63
N LYS A 50 -1.46 4.96 1.82
CA LYS A 50 -2.90 4.89 1.54
C LYS A 50 -3.26 3.59 0.84
N ALA A 51 -2.49 3.17 -0.15
CA ALA A 51 -2.71 1.90 -0.85
C ALA A 51 -2.56 0.68 0.07
N MET A 52 -1.56 0.67 0.96
CA MET A 52 -1.42 -0.35 2.01
C MET A 52 -2.66 -0.42 2.89
N ALA A 53 -3.17 0.75 3.32
CA ALA A 53 -4.37 0.83 4.12
C ALA A 53 -5.61 0.34 3.37
N THR A 54 -5.79 0.76 2.11
CA THR A 54 -6.87 0.30 1.22
C THR A 54 -6.85 -1.22 1.07
N LEU A 55 -5.67 -1.79 0.79
CA LEU A 55 -5.52 -3.24 0.65
C LEU A 55 -5.82 -3.96 1.97
N GLN A 56 -5.29 -3.47 3.10
CA GLN A 56 -5.55 -4.08 4.40
C GLN A 56 -7.04 -4.07 4.77
N LEU A 57 -7.73 -2.93 4.57
CA LEU A 57 -9.16 -2.81 4.85
C LEU A 57 -9.99 -3.73 3.94
N TRP A 58 -9.60 -3.85 2.67
CA TRP A 58 -10.26 -4.77 1.75
C TRP A 58 -10.08 -6.22 2.22
N LEU A 59 -8.86 -6.63 2.57
CA LEU A 59 -8.58 -7.98 3.09
C LEU A 59 -9.39 -8.29 4.35
N GLU A 60 -9.46 -7.34 5.29
CA GLU A 60 -10.28 -7.44 6.50
C GLU A 60 -11.77 -7.60 6.16
N SER A 61 -12.29 -6.85 5.18
CA SER A 61 -13.68 -6.99 4.72
C SER A 61 -13.98 -8.36 4.12
N GLN A 62 -12.98 -8.98 3.49
CA GLN A 62 -13.06 -10.33 2.91
C GLN A 62 -12.73 -11.44 3.92
N LYS A 63 -12.39 -11.09 5.17
CA LYS A 63 -11.88 -12.01 6.20
C LYS A 63 -10.67 -12.81 5.74
N ARG A 64 -9.79 -12.16 4.98
CA ARG A 64 -8.53 -12.73 4.47
C ARG A 64 -7.35 -12.08 5.17
N ASP A 65 -6.28 -12.86 5.34
CA ASP A 65 -4.98 -12.36 5.78
C ASP A 65 -3.88 -13.01 4.94
N TYR A 66 -2.91 -12.21 4.51
CA TYR A 66 -1.82 -12.64 3.66
C TYR A 66 -0.48 -12.13 4.20
N PRO A 67 0.61 -12.89 3.99
CA PRO A 67 1.94 -12.46 4.36
C PRO A 67 2.30 -11.09 3.80
N LEU A 68 3.09 -10.32 4.56
CA LEU A 68 3.52 -8.97 4.18
C LEU A 68 4.16 -8.92 2.79
N GLU A 69 5.03 -9.88 2.45
CA GLU A 69 5.66 -9.97 1.13
C GLU A 69 4.63 -10.06 0.00
N ARG A 70 3.55 -10.82 0.21
CA ARG A 70 2.50 -10.98 -0.80
C ARG A 70 1.69 -9.70 -0.97
N LYS A 71 1.37 -9.03 0.13
CA LYS A 71 0.66 -7.74 0.12
C LYS A 71 1.51 -6.66 -0.56
N LEU A 72 2.81 -6.60 -0.26
CA LEU A 72 3.74 -5.68 -0.91
C LEU A 72 3.91 -6.00 -2.40
N GLY A 73 4.05 -7.27 -2.76
CA GLY A 73 4.13 -7.71 -4.15
C GLY A 73 2.93 -7.27 -4.97
N TYR A 74 1.72 -7.38 -4.43
CA TYR A 74 0.50 -6.89 -5.08
C TYR A 74 0.55 -5.37 -5.36
N LEU A 75 0.99 -4.57 -4.39
CA LEU A 75 1.11 -3.12 -4.56
C LEU A 75 2.21 -2.77 -5.58
N SER A 76 3.35 -3.44 -5.56
CA SER A 76 4.40 -3.29 -6.59
C SER A 76 3.88 -3.66 -7.98
N CYS A 77 3.14 -4.75 -8.12
CA CYS A 77 2.49 -5.10 -9.39
C CYS A 77 1.48 -4.04 -9.84
N THR A 78 0.78 -3.41 -8.90
CA THR A 78 -0.14 -2.31 -9.19
C THR A 78 0.61 -1.08 -9.71
N VAL A 79 1.72 -0.68 -9.08
CA VAL A 79 2.59 0.39 -9.60
C VAL A 79 3.06 0.08 -11.01
N GLU A 80 3.55 -1.14 -11.23
CA GLU A 80 4.05 -1.60 -12.52
C GLU A 80 2.97 -1.59 -13.61
N ALA A 81 1.73 -1.95 -13.28
CA ALA A 81 0.61 -1.94 -14.22
C ALA A 81 0.30 -0.54 -14.78
N PHE A 82 0.52 0.51 -13.99
CA PHE A 82 0.22 1.89 -14.38
C PHE A 82 1.47 2.71 -14.77
N LYS A 83 2.67 2.14 -14.72
CA LYS A 83 3.92 2.86 -15.04
C LYS A 83 3.96 3.42 -16.45
N ASN A 84 3.35 2.73 -17.42
CA ASN A 84 3.30 3.18 -18.81
C ASN A 84 2.16 4.18 -19.09
N THR A 85 1.28 4.43 -18.11
CA THR A 85 0.26 5.47 -18.23
C THR A 85 0.95 6.85 -18.17
N PRO A 86 0.63 7.78 -19.10
CA PRO A 86 1.15 9.15 -19.04
C PRO A 86 0.93 9.77 -17.66
N SER A 87 1.92 10.47 -17.12
CA SER A 87 1.91 10.96 -15.74
C SER A 87 0.67 11.80 -15.39
N LEU A 88 0.19 12.62 -16.33
CA LEU A 88 -1.02 13.44 -16.19
C LEU A 88 -2.32 12.63 -16.07
N MET A 89 -2.32 11.37 -16.52
CA MET A 89 -3.47 10.46 -16.48
C MET A 89 -3.27 9.30 -15.49
N ARG A 90 -2.10 9.22 -14.86
CA ARG A 90 -1.79 8.12 -13.93
C ARG A 90 -2.62 8.32 -12.65
N PRO A 91 -3.45 7.33 -12.27
CA PRO A 91 -4.18 7.41 -11.01
C PRO A 91 -3.21 7.38 -9.84
N LYS A 92 -3.66 7.86 -8.69
CA LYS A 92 -2.97 7.59 -7.42
C LYS A 92 -2.92 6.09 -7.17
N LEU A 93 -1.84 5.60 -6.57
CA LEU A 93 -1.66 4.18 -6.25
C LEU A 93 -2.80 3.66 -5.37
N SER A 94 -3.31 4.46 -4.44
CA SER A 94 -4.49 4.12 -3.65
C SER A 94 -5.75 3.88 -4.50
N GLU A 95 -6.02 4.77 -5.46
CA GLU A 95 -7.15 4.63 -6.40
C GLU A 95 -6.96 3.46 -7.37
N ALA A 96 -5.72 3.26 -7.86
CA ALA A 96 -5.35 2.12 -8.69
C ALA A 96 -5.55 0.79 -7.94
N THR A 97 -5.15 0.74 -6.68
CA THR A 97 -5.30 -0.42 -5.79
C THR A 97 -6.78 -0.76 -5.59
N GLU A 98 -7.61 0.25 -5.29
CA GLU A 98 -9.06 0.07 -5.15
C GLU A 98 -9.69 -0.48 -6.44
N ARG A 99 -9.32 0.09 -7.60
CA ARG A 99 -9.79 -0.39 -8.92
C ARG A 99 -9.37 -1.83 -9.19
N MET A 100 -8.11 -2.17 -8.95
CA MET A 100 -7.58 -3.52 -9.13
C MET A 100 -8.31 -4.52 -8.22
N LEU A 101 -8.56 -4.16 -6.95
CA LEU A 101 -9.30 -5.01 -6.01
C LEU A 101 -10.76 -5.18 -6.43
N ALA A 102 -11.40 -4.14 -6.95
CA ALA A 102 -12.78 -4.23 -7.42
C ALA A 102 -12.93 -5.08 -8.70
N GLN A 103 -11.93 -5.04 -9.60
CA GLN A 103 -11.98 -5.72 -10.89
C GLN A 103 -11.46 -7.16 -10.83
N HIS A 104 -10.38 -7.38 -10.08
CA HIS A 104 -9.62 -8.63 -10.07
C HIS A 104 -9.54 -9.28 -8.69
N GLY A 105 -9.92 -8.55 -7.64
CA GLY A 105 -9.75 -9.01 -6.26
C GLY A 105 -8.27 -9.16 -5.89
N PHE A 106 -8.03 -9.99 -4.89
CA PHE A 106 -6.71 -10.43 -4.48
C PHE A 106 -6.65 -11.94 -4.66
N SER A 107 -6.16 -12.39 -5.81
CA SER A 107 -6.11 -13.80 -6.18
C SER A 107 -4.99 -14.54 -5.44
N ASP A 108 -5.25 -15.82 -5.13
CA ASP A 108 -4.36 -16.77 -4.45
C ASP A 108 -3.21 -17.32 -5.31
#